data_AF-A0A8J3DTZ2-F1
#
_entry.id   AF-A0A8J3DTZ2-F1
#
_cell.length_a   1.000
_cell.length_b   1.000
_cell.length_c   1.000
_cell.angle_alpha   90.00
_cell.angle_beta   90.00
_cell.angle_gamma   90.00
#
_symmetry.space_group_name_H-M   'P 1'
#
loop_
_entity.id
_entity.type
_entity.pdbx_description
1 polymer ?
#
loop_
_entity_poly.entity_id
_entity_poly.type
_entity_poly.pdbx_seq_one_letter_code
_entity_poly.pdbx_strand_id
1 'polypeptide(L)'
;MQTGRMAIMEPGRSDIDAMIREEKRLTAVESHSEAWADGISAGIEPEIMAETALATALEELLRVSGDEAALALLERMRERVEAGEFNANQSRH
;
A
#
# COMPACT_ATOMS: atom_id res chain seq x y z
N MET A 1 11.04 34.99 35.38
CA MET A 1 10.49 33.68 35.05
C MET A 1 9.42 33.88 33.98
N GLN A 2 9.72 33.57 32.73
CA GLN A 2 8.73 33.60 31.65
C GLN A 2 8.71 32.21 31.03
N THR A 3 7.70 31.45 31.42
CA THR A 3 7.35 30.14 30.89
C THR A 3 7.04 30.30 29.40
N GLY A 4 7.94 29.79 28.56
CA GLY A 4 7.73 29.65 27.13
C GLY A 4 6.55 28.72 26.90
N ARG A 5 5.41 29.31 26.54
CA ARG A 5 4.22 28.64 26.07
C ARG A 5 4.63 27.75 24.90
N MET A 6 4.62 26.44 25.10
CA MET A 6 4.75 25.44 24.05
C MET A 6 3.59 25.69 23.08
N ALA A 7 3.89 26.38 21.97
CA ALA A 7 2.93 26.59 20.92
C ALA A 7 2.61 25.21 20.35
N ILE A 8 1.45 24.68 20.73
CA ILE A 8 0.75 23.65 19.96
C ILE A 8 0.58 24.24 18.56
N MET A 9 1.47 23.86 17.66
CA MET A 9 1.40 24.18 16.25
C MET A 9 0.16 23.46 15.73
N GLU A 10 -0.94 24.20 15.59
CA GLU A 10 -2.12 23.70 14.89
C GLU A 10 -1.67 23.36 13.46
N PRO A 11 -1.76 22.08 13.06
CA PRO A 11 -1.33 21.69 11.72
C PRO A 11 -2.17 22.47 10.70
N GLY A 12 -1.50 23.03 9.69
CA GLY A 12 -2.19 23.70 8.60
C GLY A 12 -3.10 22.70 7.88
N ARG A 13 -4.13 23.18 7.19
CA ARG A 13 -5.06 22.31 6.44
C ARG A 13 -4.35 21.31 5.51
N SER A 14 -3.23 21.73 4.90
CA SER A 14 -2.39 20.87 4.06
C SER A 14 -1.65 19.77 4.85
N ASP A 15 -1.22 20.07 6.08
CA ASP A 15 -0.58 19.09 6.98
C ASP A 15 -1.60 18.06 7.44
N ILE A 16 -2.82 18.50 7.76
CA ILE A 16 -3.95 17.61 8.09
C ILE A 16 -4.29 16.70 6.90
N ASP A 17 -4.39 17.25 5.68
CA ASP A 17 -4.66 16.45 4.48
C ASP A 17 -3.55 15.42 4.19
N ALA A 18 -2.28 15.77 4.47
CA ALA A 18 -1.16 14.84 4.34
C ALA A 18 -1.22 13.72 5.38
N MET A 19 -1.51 14.06 6.64
CA MET A 19 -1.70 13.08 7.72
C MET A 19 -2.84 12.11 7.41
N ILE A 20 -3.97 12.60 6.88
CA ILE A 20 -5.12 11.76 6.50
C ILE A 20 -4.74 10.80 5.36
N ARG A 21 -3.99 11.26 4.34
CA ARG A 21 -3.54 10.38 3.26
C ARG A 21 -2.62 9.27 3.76
N GLU A 22 -1.71 9.61 4.67
CA GLU A 22 -0.80 8.63 5.25
C GLU A 22 -1.54 7.62 6.15
N GLU A 23 -2.48 8.08 6.97
CA GLU A 23 -3.32 7.19 7.78
C GLU A 23 -4.11 6.21 6.90
N LYS A 24 -4.77 6.69 5.84
CA LYS A 24 -5.46 5.82 4.87
C LYS A 24 -4.52 4.80 4.23
N ARG A 25 -3.29 5.20 3.91
CA ARG A 25 -2.28 4.31 3.34
C ARG A 25 -1.88 3.23 4.35
N LEU A 26 -1.65 3.59 5.61
CA LEU A 26 -1.32 2.65 6.68
C LEU A 26 -2.46 1.65 6.90
N THR A 27 -3.70 2.13 7.05
CA THR A 27 -4.87 1.26 7.22
C THR A 27 -5.05 0.30 6.04
N ALA A 28 -4.80 0.74 4.80
CA ALA A 28 -4.85 -0.15 3.64
C ALA A 28 -3.79 -1.27 3.73
N VAL A 29 -2.57 -0.94 4.14
CA VAL A 29 -1.49 -1.93 4.33
C VAL A 29 -1.84 -2.93 5.42
N GLU A 30 -2.36 -2.47 6.55
CA GLU A 30 -2.78 -3.33 7.66
C GLU A 30 -3.90 -4.28 7.20
N SER A 31 -4.93 -3.76 6.54
CA SER A 31 -6.04 -4.56 6.02
C SER A 31 -5.59 -5.64 5.05
N HIS A 32 -4.67 -5.33 4.12
CA HIS A 32 -4.12 -6.34 3.21
C HIS A 32 -3.25 -7.36 3.93
N SER A 33 -2.51 -6.95 4.96
CA SER A 33 -1.65 -7.85 5.75
C SER A 33 -2.48 -8.84 6.56
N GLU A 34 -3.59 -8.39 7.16
CA GLU A 34 -4.54 -9.25 7.86
C GLU A 34 -5.20 -10.25 6.91
N ALA A 35 -5.73 -9.77 5.77
CA ALA A 35 -6.33 -10.64 4.76
C ALA A 35 -5.34 -11.69 4.24
N TRP A 36 -4.05 -11.33 4.13
CA TRP A 36 -2.99 -12.25 3.79
C TRP A 36 -2.78 -13.31 4.86
N ALA A 37 -2.65 -12.91 6.13
CA ALA A 37 -2.45 -13.82 7.26
C ALA A 37 -3.62 -14.81 7.41
N ASP A 38 -4.85 -14.34 7.21
CA ASP A 38 -6.05 -15.16 7.27
C ASP A 38 -6.11 -16.18 6.13
N GLY A 39 -5.80 -15.76 4.90
CA GLY A 39 -5.75 -16.65 3.74
C GLY A 39 -4.72 -17.76 3.90
N ILE A 40 -3.52 -17.43 4.39
CA ILE A 40 -2.47 -18.41 4.70
C ILE A 40 -2.93 -19.36 5.82
N SER A 41 -3.58 -18.85 6.86
CA SER A 41 -4.10 -19.66 7.97
C SER A 41 -5.23 -20.61 7.53
N ALA A 42 -5.99 -20.23 6.50
CA ALA A 42 -7.00 -21.08 5.86
C ALA A 42 -6.41 -22.14 4.91
N GLY A 43 -5.08 -22.14 4.70
CA GLY A 43 -4.39 -23.08 3.82
C GLY A 43 -4.41 -22.69 2.34
N ILE A 44 -4.67 -21.43 2.02
CA ILE A 44 -4.60 -20.92 0.63
C ILE A 44 -3.13 -20.71 0.26
N GLU A 45 -2.74 -21.18 -0.93
CA GLU A 45 -1.39 -21.03 -1.45
C GLU A 45 -1.05 -19.55 -1.71
N PRO A 46 0.16 -19.07 -1.36
CA PRO A 46 0.58 -17.68 -1.59
C PRO A 46 0.42 -17.22 -3.04
N GLU A 47 0.63 -18.12 -4.00
CA GLU A 47 0.48 -17.86 -5.43
C GLU A 47 -0.97 -17.54 -5.80
N ILE A 48 -1.93 -18.31 -5.25
CA ILE A 48 -3.36 -18.09 -5.43
C ILE A 48 -3.78 -16.76 -4.78
N MET A 49 -3.25 -16.46 -3.59
CA MET A 49 -3.49 -15.20 -2.90
C MET A 49 -2.98 -14.00 -3.72
N ALA A 50 -1.77 -14.10 -4.26
CA ALA A 50 -1.16 -13.06 -5.08
C ALA A 50 -1.94 -12.81 -6.37
N GLU A 51 -2.31 -13.86 -7.10
CA GLU A 51 -3.08 -13.77 -8.33
C GLU A 51 -4.45 -13.11 -8.08
N THR A 52 -5.17 -13.57 -7.06
CA THR A 52 -6.48 -13.03 -6.71
C THR A 52 -6.40 -11.56 -6.31
N ALA A 53 -5.42 -11.20 -5.47
CA ALA A 53 -5.23 -9.81 -5.04
C ALA A 53 -4.90 -8.88 -6.22
N LEU A 54 -4.03 -9.32 -7.14
CA LEU A 54 -3.69 -8.55 -8.34
C LEU A 54 -4.88 -8.40 -9.29
N ALA A 55 -5.64 -9.47 -9.51
CA ALA A 55 -6.85 -9.42 -10.33
C ALA A 55 -7.87 -8.41 -9.77
N THR A 56 -8.19 -8.50 -8.48
CA THR A 56 -9.10 -7.55 -7.82
C THR A 56 -8.59 -6.11 -7.90
N ALA A 57 -7.29 -5.88 -7.66
CA ALA A 57 -6.72 -4.53 -7.75
C ALA A 57 -6.80 -3.95 -9.16
N LEU A 58 -6.58 -4.77 -10.19
CA LEU A 58 -6.67 -4.36 -11.59
C LEU A 58 -8.12 -4.10 -12.02
N GLU A 59 -9.07 -4.95 -11.63
CA GLU A 59 -10.51 -4.73 -11.88
C GLU A 59 -10.98 -3.39 -11.32
N GLU A 60 -10.57 -3.07 -10.09
CA GLU A 60 -10.90 -1.79 -9.46
C GLU A 60 -10.21 -0.61 -10.14
N LEU A 61 -8.95 -0.76 -10.53
CA LEU A 61 -8.23 0.29 -11.25
C LEU A 61 -8.83 0.56 -12.63
N LEU A 62 -9.20 -0.49 -13.37
CA LEU A 62 -9.90 -0.40 -14.64
C LEU A 62 -11.24 0.33 -14.48
N ARG A 63 -12.00 -0.02 -13.44
CA ARG A 63 -13.31 0.59 -13.13
C ARG A 63 -13.21 2.08 -12.82
N VAL A 64 -12.19 2.51 -12.09
CA VAL A 64 -12.04 3.89 -11.60
C VAL A 64 -11.24 4.78 -12.56
N SER A 65 -10.24 4.23 -13.23
CA SER A 65 -9.22 5.00 -13.98
C SER A 65 -9.03 4.55 -15.43
N GLY A 66 -9.66 3.45 -15.86
CA GLY A 66 -9.60 2.95 -17.23
C GLY A 66 -8.32 2.17 -17.57
N ASP A 67 -8.30 1.66 -18.80
CA ASP A 67 -7.28 0.71 -19.30
C ASP A 67 -5.86 1.28 -19.29
N GLU A 68 -5.69 2.55 -19.67
CA GLU A 68 -4.37 3.20 -19.74
C GLU A 68 -3.69 3.25 -18.36
N ALA A 69 -4.45 3.57 -17.31
CA ALA A 69 -3.93 3.63 -15.95
C ALA A 69 -3.53 2.24 -15.43
N ALA A 70 -4.31 1.21 -15.77
CA ALA A 70 -4.01 -0.18 -15.41
C ALA A 70 -2.73 -0.68 -16.10
N LEU A 71 -2.60 -0.43 -17.40
CA LEU A 71 -1.40 -0.80 -18.16
C LEU A 71 -0.15 -0.07 -17.65
N ALA A 72 -0.25 1.23 -17.34
CA ALA A 72 0.85 2.00 -16.77
C ALA A 72 1.29 1.46 -15.39
N LEU A 73 0.36 0.97 -14.57
CA LEU A 73 0.70 0.33 -13.31
C LEU A 73 1.45 -0.99 -13.54
N LEU A 74 0.98 -1.81 -14.48
CA LEU A 74 1.61 -3.09 -14.80
C LEU A 74 3.04 -2.91 -15.32
N GLU A 75 3.27 -1.96 -16.21
CA GLU A 75 4.62 -1.68 -16.72
C GLU A 75 5.56 -1.25 -15.57
N ARG A 76 5.11 -0.34 -14.70
CA ARG A 76 5.89 0.07 -13.53
C ARG A 76 6.17 -1.09 -12.58
N MET A 77 5.20 -1.98 -12.33
CA MET A 77 5.43 -3.14 -11.46
C MET A 77 6.43 -4.10 -12.09
N ARG A 78 6.37 -4.30 -13.41
CA ARG A 78 7.35 -5.08 -14.16
C ARG A 78 8.76 -4.51 -14.03
N GLU A 79 8.94 -3.21 -14.25
CA GLU A 79 10.24 -2.53 -14.09
C GLU A 79 10.82 -2.75 -12.68
N ARG A 80 9.98 -2.68 -11.64
CA ARG A 80 10.40 -2.92 -10.24
C ARG A 80 10.82 -4.37 -9.99
N VAL A 81 10.16 -5.34 -10.63
CA VAL A 81 10.55 -6.76 -10.59
C VAL A 81 11.90 -6.95 -11.28
N GLU A 82 12.07 -6.39 -12.47
CA GLU A 82 13.33 -6.45 -13.24
C GLU A 82 14.49 -5.77 -12.49
N ALA A 83 14.22 -4.70 -11.76
CA ALA A 83 15.16 -4.03 -10.86
C ALA A 83 15.47 -4.82 -9.57
N GLY A 84 14.73 -5.90 -9.29
CA GLY A 84 14.91 -6.73 -8.11
C GLY A 84 14.43 -6.11 -6.80
N GLU A 85 13.55 -5.10 -6.85
CA GLU A 85 13.07 -4.39 -5.65
C GLU A 85 12.38 -5.30 -4.63
N PHE A 86 11.80 -6.41 -5.10
CA PHE A 86 11.09 -7.37 -4.25
C PHE A 86 12.00 -8.47 -3.69
N ASN A 87 13.28 -8.53 -4.09
CA ASN A 87 14.22 -9.57 -3.66
C ASN A 87 14.82 -9.33 -2.26
N ALA A 88 14.61 -8.14 -1.68
CA ALA A 88 15.23 -7.72 -0.42
C ALA A 88 14.86 -8.59 0.81
N ASN A 89 13.83 -9.43 0.73
CA ASN A 89 13.41 -10.30 1.84
C ASN A 89 13.99 -11.73 1.80
N GLN A 90 14.77 -12.11 0.78
CA GLN A 90 15.40 -13.45 0.75
C GLN A 90 16.71 -13.52 1.55
N SER A 91 17.25 -12.39 2.03
CA SER A 91 18.55 -12.33 2.74
C SER A 91 18.46 -12.33 4.27
N ARG A 92 17.30 -12.66 4.84
CA ARG A 92 17.15 -12.75 6.31
C ARG A 92 16.38 -13.99 6.73
N HIS A 93 16.98 -15.16 6.48
CA HIS A 93 16.81 -16.34 7.32
C HIS A 93 18.05 -17.24 7.21
#